data_AF-A0A439Y474-F1
#
_entry.id   AF-A0A439Y474-F1
#
_cell.length_a   1.000
_cell.length_b   1.000
_cell.length_c   1.000
_cell.angle_alpha   90.00
_cell.angle_beta   90.00
_cell.angle_gamma   90.00
#
_symmetry.space_group_name_H-M   'P 1'
#
loop_
_entity.id
_entity.type
_entity.pdbx_description
1 polymer ?
#
loop_
_entity_poly.entity_id
_entity_poly.type
_entity_poly.pdbx_seq_one_letter_code
_entity_poly.pdbx_strand_id
1 'polypeptide(L)'
;MAARTAVNIELADLIRQNVESMAFPPSEMEAATYEKVSPLPRVVVSRPPAEELLATGFVHYDCHRNCGEQAANDPDGNSRQVTGWLPHGEDLILHSVAMIGNQWVCLTPQLVPAPNRFEFIPDPHLEWRNADGGATRTAFRHGNEVPKALRRDPGRHIRMRDEFQALVARGHSVIEARNLMATSAF
;
A
#
# COMPACT_ATOMS: atom_id res chain seq x y z
N MET A 1 7.12 28.46 1.00
CA MET A 1 5.65 28.31 1.10
C MET A 1 5.09 27.39 0.01
N ALA A 2 5.38 27.61 -1.28
CA ALA A 2 4.82 26.82 -2.39
C ALA A 2 5.04 25.29 -2.29
N ALA A 3 6.25 24.84 -1.92
CA ALA A 3 6.55 23.41 -1.76
C ALA A 3 5.70 22.73 -0.67
N ARG A 4 5.44 23.42 0.44
CA ARG A 4 4.58 22.92 1.53
C ARG A 4 3.13 22.82 1.08
N THR A 5 2.68 23.74 0.22
CA THR A 5 1.34 23.70 -0.37
C THR A 5 1.18 22.53 -1.34
N ALA A 6 2.19 22.28 -2.20
CA ALA A 6 2.18 21.16 -3.15
C ALA A 6 2.13 19.80 -2.43
N VAL A 7 2.98 19.58 -1.41
CA VAL A 7 2.97 18.36 -0.59
C VAL A 7 1.63 18.16 0.11
N ASN A 8 1.00 19.24 0.60
CA ASN A 8 -0.31 19.14 1.24
C ASN A 8 -1.43 18.77 0.24
N ILE A 9 -1.33 19.21 -1.02
CA ILE A 9 -2.28 18.83 -2.08
C ILE A 9 -2.11 17.34 -2.39
N GLU A 10 -0.88 16.89 -2.63
CA GLU A 10 -0.56 15.49 -2.91
C GLU A 10 -1.02 14.57 -1.77
N LEU A 11 -0.77 14.97 -0.52
CA LEU A 11 -1.23 14.24 0.65
C LEU A 11 -2.76 14.20 0.75
N ALA A 12 -3.45 15.30 0.45
CA ALA A 12 -4.91 15.33 0.47
C ALA A 12 -5.51 14.41 -0.60
N ASP A 13 -4.95 14.39 -1.80
CA ASP A 13 -5.40 13.51 -2.88
C ASP A 13 -5.18 12.04 -2.52
N LEU A 14 -3.99 11.71 -1.98
CA LEU A 14 -3.69 10.37 -1.48
C LEU A 14 -4.67 9.93 -0.38
N ILE A 15 -4.97 10.81 0.59
CA ILE A 15 -5.92 10.48 1.67
C ILE A 15 -7.29 10.17 1.09
N ARG A 16 -7.82 10.99 0.16
CA ARG A 16 -9.12 10.72 -0.47
C ARG A 16 -9.11 9.38 -1.19
N GLN A 17 -8.08 9.14 -2.02
CA GLN A 17 -7.96 7.89 -2.77
C GLN A 17 -7.92 6.67 -1.86
N ASN A 18 -7.12 6.73 -0.78
CA ASN A 18 -7.02 5.63 0.18
C ASN A 18 -8.36 5.37 0.87
N VAL A 19 -9.02 6.40 1.37
CA VAL A 19 -10.32 6.27 2.06
C VAL A 19 -11.39 5.66 1.14
N GLU A 20 -11.48 6.12 -0.12
CA GLU A 20 -12.43 5.53 -1.07
C GLU A 20 -12.05 4.10 -1.46
N SER A 21 -10.76 3.84 -1.72
CA SER A 21 -10.28 2.53 -2.16
C SER A 21 -10.42 1.43 -1.11
N MET A 22 -10.54 1.80 0.17
CA MET A 22 -10.73 0.86 1.27
C MET A 22 -12.22 0.57 1.55
N ALA A 23 -13.15 1.29 0.93
CA ALA A 23 -14.59 1.15 1.16
C ALA A 23 -15.31 0.28 0.10
N PHE A 24 -14.58 -0.62 -0.56
CA PHE A 24 -15.19 -1.55 -1.53
C PHE A 24 -16.14 -2.56 -0.85
N PRO A 25 -17.15 -3.11 -1.56
CA PRO A 25 -18.07 -4.08 -0.98
C PRO A 25 -17.33 -5.31 -0.40
N PRO A 26 -17.72 -5.82 0.78
CA PRO A 26 -17.14 -7.04 1.32
C PRO A 26 -17.42 -8.23 0.41
N SER A 27 -16.52 -9.20 0.39
CA SER A 27 -16.73 -10.46 -0.34
C SER A 27 -16.23 -11.66 0.45
N GLU A 28 -16.81 -12.83 0.20
CA GLU A 28 -16.34 -14.10 0.79
C GLU A 28 -14.91 -14.41 0.37
N MET A 29 -14.53 -14.03 -0.86
CA MET A 29 -13.18 -14.20 -1.38
C MET A 29 -12.15 -13.39 -0.58
N GLU A 30 -12.47 -12.13 -0.24
CA GLU A 30 -11.62 -11.28 0.60
C GLU A 30 -11.39 -11.93 1.97
N ALA A 31 -12.46 -12.32 2.65
CA ALA A 31 -12.40 -12.94 3.97
C ALA A 31 -11.61 -14.27 3.95
N ALA A 32 -11.91 -15.15 2.99
CA ALA A 32 -11.19 -16.42 2.85
C ALA A 32 -9.71 -16.23 2.52
N THR A 33 -9.36 -15.18 1.76
CA THR A 33 -7.96 -14.86 1.47
C THR A 33 -7.26 -14.30 2.70
N TYR A 34 -7.91 -13.41 3.45
CA TYR A 34 -7.39 -12.88 4.72
C TYR A 34 -7.01 -14.01 5.69
N GLU A 35 -7.91 -14.97 5.93
CA GLU A 35 -7.67 -16.10 6.85
C GLU A 35 -6.51 -16.99 6.41
N LYS A 36 -6.29 -17.15 5.09
CA LYS A 36 -5.17 -17.92 4.54
C LYS A 36 -3.84 -17.19 4.63
N VAL A 37 -3.86 -15.86 4.44
CA VAL A 37 -2.65 -15.04 4.34
C VAL A 37 -2.16 -14.57 5.70
N SER A 38 -3.06 -14.18 6.61
CA SER A 38 -2.69 -13.64 7.93
C SER A 38 -1.75 -14.51 8.78
N PRO A 39 -1.79 -15.87 8.73
CA PRO A 39 -0.85 -16.71 9.47
C PRO A 39 0.45 -17.05 8.71
N LEU A 40 0.62 -16.58 7.47
CA LEU A 40 1.84 -16.88 6.70
C LEU A 40 3.08 -16.27 7.36
N PRO A 41 4.28 -16.84 7.11
CA PRO A 41 5.52 -16.35 7.70
C PRO A 41 5.78 -14.87 7.40
N ARG A 42 6.27 -14.16 8.42
CA ARG A 42 6.66 -12.75 8.33
C ARG A 42 8.16 -12.60 8.15
N VAL A 43 8.56 -11.58 7.42
CA VAL A 43 9.95 -11.12 7.30
C VAL A 43 10.04 -9.66 7.72
N VAL A 44 11.22 -9.24 8.17
CA VAL A 44 11.46 -7.83 8.50
C VAL A 44 12.07 -7.12 7.31
N VAL A 45 11.40 -6.05 6.89
CA VAL A 45 11.80 -5.18 5.77
C VAL A 45 12.43 -3.92 6.32
N SER A 46 13.52 -3.45 5.72
CA SER A 46 14.07 -2.11 5.96
C SER A 46 13.58 -1.13 4.89
N ARG A 47 13.39 0.14 5.27
CA ARG A 47 13.12 1.24 4.35
C ARG A 47 14.24 2.27 4.47
N PRO A 48 15.00 2.53 3.40
CA PRO A 48 15.97 3.63 3.38
C PRO A 48 15.29 4.99 3.59
N PRO A 49 16.05 6.03 3.98
CA PRO A 49 15.54 7.40 4.06
C PRO A 49 14.82 7.84 2.77
N ALA A 50 13.72 8.58 2.91
CA ALA A 50 12.92 8.99 1.76
C ALA A 50 13.72 9.86 0.77
N GLU A 51 14.65 10.69 1.26
CA GLU A 51 15.53 11.51 0.43
C GLU A 51 16.45 10.68 -0.47
N GLU A 52 16.98 9.57 0.04
CA GLU A 52 17.81 8.65 -0.75
C GLU A 52 16.97 7.96 -1.82
N LEU A 53 15.78 7.47 -1.45
CA LEU A 53 14.87 6.82 -2.41
C LEU A 53 14.45 7.77 -3.54
N LEU A 54 14.15 9.03 -3.20
CA LEU A 54 13.78 10.05 -4.18
C LEU A 54 14.95 10.43 -5.08
N ALA A 55 16.18 10.50 -4.54
CA ALA A 55 17.38 10.75 -5.34
C ALA A 55 17.66 9.64 -6.37
N THR A 56 17.24 8.40 -6.08
CA THR A 56 17.27 7.27 -7.03
C THR A 56 16.14 7.34 -8.08
N GLY A 57 15.18 8.24 -7.93
CA GLY A 57 14.06 8.40 -8.85
C GLY A 57 12.82 7.56 -8.50
N PHE A 58 12.77 6.95 -7.32
CA PHE A 58 11.59 6.22 -6.88
C PHE A 58 10.40 7.13 -6.57
N VAL A 59 9.19 6.65 -6.85
CA VAL A 59 7.95 7.43 -6.76
C VAL A 59 7.24 7.16 -5.44
N HIS A 60 6.67 8.21 -4.83
CA HIS A 60 5.85 8.07 -3.62
C HIS A 60 4.71 7.08 -3.81
N TYR A 61 4.54 6.18 -2.83
CA TYR A 61 3.44 5.20 -2.77
C TYR A 61 3.27 4.26 -3.98
N ASP A 62 4.24 4.20 -4.90
CA ASP A 62 4.21 3.29 -6.06
C ASP A 62 5.14 2.08 -5.87
N CYS A 63 4.86 1.30 -4.83
CA CYS A 63 5.75 0.20 -4.41
C CYS A 63 5.96 -0.88 -5.48
N HIS A 64 4.94 -1.16 -6.29
CA HIS A 64 4.99 -2.19 -7.31
C HIS A 64 5.83 -1.77 -8.51
N ARG A 65 5.71 -0.51 -8.93
CA ARG A 65 6.56 0.07 -9.97
C ARG A 65 8.00 0.16 -9.51
N ASN A 66 8.25 0.77 -8.35
CA ASN A 66 9.62 1.00 -7.86
C ASN A 66 10.40 -0.32 -7.74
N CYS A 67 9.78 -1.37 -7.18
CA CYS A 67 10.44 -2.68 -7.05
C CYS A 67 10.57 -3.41 -8.39
N GLY A 68 9.60 -3.24 -9.30
CA GLY A 68 9.67 -3.80 -10.64
C GLY A 68 10.78 -3.17 -11.48
N GLU A 69 10.90 -1.85 -11.45
CA GLU A 69 11.97 -1.09 -12.12
C GLU A 69 13.34 -1.42 -11.53
N GLN A 70 13.47 -1.53 -10.20
CA GLN A 70 14.72 -1.98 -9.57
C GLN A 70 15.16 -3.35 -10.10
N ALA A 71 14.25 -4.33 -10.14
CA ALA A 71 14.57 -5.67 -10.63
C ALA A 71 14.88 -5.69 -12.13
N ALA A 72 14.20 -4.85 -12.93
CA ALA A 72 14.45 -4.75 -14.37
C ALA A 72 15.79 -4.06 -14.71
N ASN A 73 16.24 -3.14 -13.86
CA ASN A 73 17.45 -2.35 -14.07
C ASN A 73 18.69 -2.89 -13.32
N ASP A 74 18.63 -4.11 -12.80
CA ASP A 74 19.74 -4.76 -12.12
C ASP A 74 20.45 -5.77 -13.04
N PRO A 75 21.54 -5.36 -13.73
CA PRO A 75 22.22 -6.20 -14.70
C PRO A 75 22.89 -7.43 -14.07
N ASP A 76 23.17 -7.39 -12.76
CA ASP A 76 23.82 -8.49 -12.05
C ASP A 76 22.79 -9.52 -11.53
N GLY A 77 21.49 -9.24 -11.66
CA GLY A 77 20.41 -10.13 -11.24
C GLY A 77 20.35 -10.35 -9.73
N ASN A 78 20.89 -9.42 -8.94
CA ASN A 78 20.97 -9.50 -7.49
C ASN A 78 19.66 -9.07 -6.79
N SER A 79 18.71 -8.51 -7.52
CA SER A 79 17.47 -7.96 -7.02
C SER A 79 16.26 -8.63 -7.67
N ARG A 80 15.25 -8.91 -6.83
CA ARG A 80 13.94 -9.42 -7.29
C ARG A 80 12.81 -8.65 -6.63
N GLN A 81 11.77 -8.36 -7.40
CA GLN A 81 10.49 -7.90 -6.85
C GLN A 81 9.84 -9.06 -6.10
N VAL A 82 9.39 -8.80 -4.87
CA VAL A 82 8.55 -9.73 -4.10
C VAL A 82 7.25 -9.03 -3.78
N THR A 83 6.14 -9.71 -4.07
CA THR A 83 4.80 -9.20 -3.78
C THR A 83 4.20 -10.01 -2.63
N GLY A 84 3.41 -9.33 -1.82
CA GLY A 84 2.86 -9.89 -0.60
C GLY A 84 2.05 -8.84 0.11
N TRP A 85 2.02 -8.93 1.43
CA TRP A 85 1.09 -8.18 2.24
C TRP A 85 1.82 -7.43 3.35
N LEU A 86 1.53 -6.14 3.46
CA LEU A 86 1.96 -5.27 4.55
C LEU A 86 0.87 -5.26 5.63
N PRO A 87 1.13 -5.77 6.84
CA PRO A 87 0.25 -5.55 7.98
C PRO A 87 0.09 -4.06 8.26
N HIS A 88 -1.15 -3.59 8.31
CA HIS A 88 -1.51 -2.21 8.61
C HIS A 88 -2.68 -2.20 9.60
N GLY A 89 -2.35 -2.10 10.90
CA GLY A 89 -3.34 -2.37 11.94
C GLY A 89 -3.77 -3.84 11.88
N GLU A 90 -5.07 -4.07 11.72
CA GLU A 90 -5.63 -5.42 11.54
C GLU A 90 -5.74 -5.82 10.06
N ASP A 91 -5.55 -4.90 9.12
CA ASP A 91 -5.70 -5.16 7.69
C ASP A 91 -4.37 -5.57 7.06
N LEU A 92 -4.46 -6.12 5.85
CA LEU A 92 -3.32 -6.49 5.02
C LEU A 92 -3.37 -5.72 3.70
N ILE A 93 -2.36 -4.89 3.44
CA ILE A 93 -2.30 -4.08 2.21
C ILE A 93 -1.37 -4.75 1.22
N LEU A 94 -1.83 -4.93 -0.03
CA LEU A 94 -1.01 -5.47 -1.11
C LEU A 94 0.22 -4.56 -1.29
N HIS A 95 1.42 -5.14 -1.19
CA HIS A 95 2.66 -4.37 -1.18
C HIS A 95 3.76 -5.12 -1.91
N SER A 96 4.70 -4.36 -2.49
CA SER A 96 5.94 -4.91 -3.05
C SER A 96 7.16 -4.40 -2.31
N VAL A 97 8.11 -5.30 -2.15
CA VAL A 97 9.45 -5.04 -1.62
C VAL A 97 10.47 -5.66 -2.57
N ALA A 98 11.68 -5.13 -2.59
CA ALA A 98 12.80 -5.71 -3.31
C ALA A 98 13.58 -6.64 -2.36
N MET A 99 13.92 -7.81 -2.85
CA MET A 99 14.94 -8.65 -2.25
C MET A 99 16.24 -8.39 -2.97
N ILE A 100 17.19 -7.72 -2.32
CA ILE A 100 18.50 -7.35 -2.89
C ILE A 100 19.57 -8.15 -2.14
N GLY A 101 20.20 -9.11 -2.82
CA GLY A 101 20.95 -10.16 -2.16
C GLY A 101 20.07 -10.89 -1.14
N ASN A 102 20.45 -10.84 0.15
CA ASN A 102 19.69 -11.45 1.25
C ASN A 102 18.88 -10.43 2.07
N GLN A 103 18.73 -9.19 1.59
CA GLN A 103 18.06 -8.11 2.31
C GLN A 103 16.68 -7.81 1.73
N TRP A 104 15.69 -7.66 2.62
CA TRP A 104 14.34 -7.22 2.28
C TRP A 104 14.25 -5.69 2.39
N VAL A 105 14.03 -5.01 1.28
CA VAL A 105 14.08 -3.54 1.19
C VAL A 105 12.79 -2.98 0.59
N CYS A 106 12.18 -2.00 1.25
CA CYS A 106 11.07 -1.22 0.72
C CYS A 106 11.62 -0.01 -0.03
N LEU A 107 11.38 0.04 -1.34
CA LEU A 107 11.86 1.12 -2.22
C LEU A 107 10.79 2.20 -2.43
N THR A 108 9.93 2.42 -1.44
CA THR A 108 8.78 3.33 -1.58
C THR A 108 8.92 4.52 -0.64
N PRO A 109 9.26 5.72 -1.13
CA PRO A 109 9.26 6.91 -0.30
C PRO A 109 7.84 7.21 0.20
N GLN A 110 7.75 7.82 1.37
CA GLN A 110 6.49 8.15 2.05
C GLN A 110 6.40 9.67 2.24
N LEU A 111 5.22 10.25 2.00
CA LEU A 111 4.96 11.67 2.28
C LEU A 111 4.82 11.97 3.78
N VAL A 112 4.48 10.96 4.58
CA VAL A 112 4.38 11.05 6.04
C VAL A 112 5.44 10.17 6.70
N PRO A 113 5.94 10.54 7.89
CA PRO A 113 6.86 9.69 8.64
C PRO A 113 6.28 8.29 8.84
N ALA A 114 7.05 7.27 8.46
CA ALA A 114 6.68 5.88 8.62
C ALA A 114 7.87 5.10 9.19
N PRO A 115 7.64 3.95 9.86
CA PRO A 115 8.74 3.15 10.39
C PRO A 115 9.77 2.80 9.32
N ASN A 116 11.05 2.90 9.68
CA ASN A 116 12.17 2.47 8.82
C ASN A 116 12.37 0.95 8.83
N ARG A 117 11.65 0.23 9.70
CA ARG A 117 11.56 -1.23 9.72
C ARG A 117 10.12 -1.65 9.99
N PHE A 118 9.65 -2.67 9.28
CA PHE A 118 8.29 -3.19 9.43
C PHE A 118 8.20 -4.67 9.03
N GLU A 119 7.13 -5.33 9.45
CA GLU A 119 6.85 -6.71 9.06
C GLU A 119 6.18 -6.77 7.69
N PHE A 120 6.51 -7.80 6.93
CA PHE A 120 5.91 -8.08 5.63
C PHE A 120 5.64 -9.57 5.52
N ILE A 121 4.56 -9.94 4.85
CA ILE A 121 4.17 -11.32 4.59
C ILE A 121 4.38 -11.59 3.10
N PRO A 122 5.50 -12.22 2.69
CA PRO A 122 5.69 -12.64 1.31
C PRO A 122 4.61 -13.67 0.94
N ASP A 123 3.95 -13.49 -0.20
CA ASP A 123 2.95 -14.44 -0.70
C ASP A 123 3.42 -15.05 -2.02
N PRO A 124 3.98 -16.27 -2.01
CA PRO A 124 4.52 -16.90 -3.22
C PRO A 124 3.44 -17.29 -4.23
N HIS A 125 2.16 -17.18 -3.87
CA HIS A 125 1.04 -17.50 -4.76
C HIS A 125 0.51 -16.26 -5.49
N LEU A 126 1.05 -15.08 -5.22
CA LEU A 126 0.73 -13.87 -5.96
C LEU A 126 1.48 -13.83 -7.29
N GLU A 127 0.73 -13.57 -8.34
CA GLU A 127 1.25 -13.36 -9.68
C GLU A 127 0.68 -12.05 -10.24
N TRP A 128 1.52 -11.32 -10.97
CA TRP A 128 1.08 -10.15 -11.71
C TRP A 128 0.76 -10.53 -13.13
N ARG A 129 -0.42 -10.14 -13.60
CA ARG A 129 -0.81 -10.29 -14.99
C ARG A 129 -1.00 -8.92 -15.62
N ASN A 130 -0.50 -8.78 -16.84
CA ASN A 130 -0.72 -7.57 -17.63
C ASN A 130 -2.18 -7.57 -18.09
N ALA A 131 -2.89 -6.48 -17.80
CA ALA A 131 -4.18 -6.16 -18.39
C ALA A 131 -3.99 -5.06 -19.45
N ASP A 132 -4.97 -4.93 -20.35
CA ASP A 132 -5.07 -3.85 -21.33
C ASP A 132 -3.78 -3.57 -22.14
N GLY A 133 -3.22 -4.61 -22.76
CA GLY A 133 -2.02 -4.47 -23.59
C GLY A 133 -0.74 -4.11 -22.82
N GLY A 134 -0.74 -4.25 -21.49
CA GLY A 134 0.42 -3.96 -20.62
C GLY A 134 0.36 -2.62 -19.90
N ALA A 135 -0.69 -1.82 -20.09
CA ALA A 135 -0.83 -0.53 -19.43
C ALA A 135 -1.11 -0.65 -17.92
N THR A 136 -1.74 -1.74 -17.49
CA THR A 136 -2.08 -2.00 -16.09
C THR A 136 -1.61 -3.40 -15.69
N ARG A 137 -1.20 -3.56 -14.43
CA ARG A 137 -0.87 -4.86 -13.84
C ARG A 137 -1.90 -5.16 -12.74
N THR A 138 -2.52 -6.32 -12.82
CA THR A 138 -3.49 -6.80 -11.83
C THR A 138 -2.90 -8.00 -11.10
N ALA A 139 -3.07 -8.03 -9.78
CA ALA A 139 -2.58 -9.11 -8.93
C ALA A 139 -3.60 -10.24 -8.88
N PHE A 140 -3.12 -11.47 -9.06
CA PHE A 140 -3.91 -12.68 -8.95
C PHE A 140 -3.30 -13.60 -7.90
N ARG A 141 -4.13 -14.36 -7.19
CA ARG A 141 -3.72 -15.41 -6.27
C ARG A 141 -4.46 -16.70 -6.63
N HIS A 142 -3.71 -17.74 -7.02
CA HIS A 142 -4.26 -18.98 -7.57
C HIS A 142 -5.31 -18.75 -8.68
N GLY A 143 -5.03 -17.81 -9.58
CA GLY A 143 -5.90 -17.49 -10.71
C GLY A 143 -7.10 -16.58 -10.42
N ASN A 144 -7.36 -16.21 -9.16
CA ASN A 144 -8.40 -15.23 -8.80
C ASN A 144 -7.78 -13.85 -8.62
N GLU A 145 -8.42 -12.81 -9.17
CA GLU A 145 -8.01 -11.43 -8.93
C GLU A 145 -8.13 -11.12 -7.42
N VAL A 146 -7.11 -10.48 -6.86
CA VAL A 146 -7.13 -10.08 -5.45
C VAL A 146 -7.26 -8.56 -5.32
N PRO A 147 -8.01 -8.07 -4.33
CA PRO A 147 -8.09 -6.65 -4.05
C PRO A 147 -6.74 -6.12 -3.55
N LYS A 148 -6.57 -4.79 -3.61
CA LYS A 148 -5.39 -4.10 -3.09
C LYS A 148 -5.28 -4.13 -1.55
N ALA A 149 -6.34 -4.53 -0.86
CA ALA A 149 -6.35 -4.70 0.58
C ALA A 149 -7.22 -5.90 0.95
N LEU A 150 -6.84 -6.63 2.00
CA LEU A 150 -7.67 -7.62 2.67
C LEU A 150 -8.01 -7.05 4.05
N ARG A 151 -9.28 -6.69 4.24
CA ARG A 151 -9.73 -6.03 5.46
C ARG A 151 -10.20 -7.04 6.49
N ARG A 152 -9.82 -6.84 7.75
CA ARG A 152 -10.32 -7.66 8.87
C ARG A 152 -11.77 -7.35 9.18
N ASP A 153 -12.11 -6.05 9.22
CA ASP A 153 -13.47 -5.54 9.34
C ASP A 153 -13.78 -4.59 8.15
N PRO A 154 -14.25 -5.13 7.01
CA PRO A 154 -14.72 -4.31 5.88
C PRO A 154 -15.78 -3.27 6.26
N GLY A 155 -16.67 -3.60 7.21
CA GLY A 155 -17.76 -2.72 7.63
C GLY A 155 -17.26 -1.47 8.32
N ARG A 156 -16.17 -1.58 9.08
CA ARG A 156 -15.48 -0.44 9.69
C ARG A 156 -14.96 0.54 8.64
N HIS A 157 -14.31 0.07 7.58
CA HIS A 157 -13.80 0.94 6.51
C HIS A 157 -14.92 1.68 5.77
N ILE A 158 -16.06 1.02 5.53
CA ILE A 158 -17.23 1.65 4.92
C ILE A 158 -17.76 2.78 5.83
N ARG A 159 -17.95 2.51 7.12
CA ARG A 159 -18.39 3.54 8.10
C ARG A 159 -17.40 4.70 8.19
N MET A 160 -16.10 4.41 8.23
CA MET A 160 -15.05 5.43 8.26
C MET A 160 -15.05 6.31 7.02
N ARG A 161 -15.27 5.73 5.83
CA ARG A 161 -15.41 6.48 4.57
C ARG A 161 -16.63 7.39 4.60
N ASP A 162 -17.78 6.87 5.02
CA ASP A 162 -19.02 7.64 5.08
C ASP A 162 -18.89 8.84 6.05
N GLU A 163 -18.30 8.63 7.23
CA GLU A 163 -18.06 9.73 8.19
C GLU A 163 -17.01 10.72 7.68
N PHE A 164 -15.94 10.25 7.05
CA PHE A 164 -14.96 11.12 6.40
C PHE A 164 -15.60 12.03 5.35
N GLN A 165 -16.46 11.48 4.49
CA GLN A 165 -17.21 12.27 3.50
C GLN A 165 -18.13 13.29 4.18
N ALA A 166 -18.81 12.90 5.27
CA ALA A 166 -19.67 13.79 6.04
C ALA A 166 -18.89 14.96 6.69
N LEU A 167 -17.66 14.72 7.15
CA LEU A 167 -16.79 15.78 7.69
C LEU A 167 -16.34 16.75 6.59
N VAL A 168 -15.92 16.24 5.43
CA VAL A 168 -15.54 17.07 4.29
C VAL A 168 -16.73 17.91 3.81
N ALA A 169 -17.94 17.34 3.75
CA ALA A 169 -19.16 18.06 3.40
C ALA A 169 -19.53 19.16 4.41
N ARG A 170 -19.17 18.99 5.69
CA ARG A 170 -19.32 20.00 6.76
C ARG A 170 -18.26 21.10 6.73
N GLY A 171 -17.32 21.05 5.78
CA GLY A 171 -16.32 22.09 5.54
C GLY A 171 -14.95 21.82 6.16
N HIS A 172 -14.71 20.64 6.74
CA HIS A 172 -13.37 20.25 7.16
C HIS A 172 -12.47 20.00 5.95
N SER A 173 -11.19 20.37 6.05
CA SER A 173 -10.21 19.93 5.05
C SER A 173 -10.02 18.41 5.12
N VAL A 174 -9.54 17.80 4.04
CA VAL A 174 -9.25 16.35 3.99
C VAL A 174 -8.32 15.89 5.10
N ILE A 175 -7.26 16.65 5.34
CA ILE A 175 -6.25 16.30 6.34
C ILE A 175 -6.86 16.36 7.75
N GLU A 176 -7.67 17.39 8.04
CA GLU A 176 -8.40 17.49 9.30
C GLU A 176 -9.41 16.35 9.46
N ALA A 177 -10.22 16.07 8.45
CA ALA A 177 -11.19 14.98 8.47
C ALA A 177 -10.51 13.63 8.76
N ARG A 178 -9.38 13.33 8.10
CA ARG A 178 -8.58 12.12 8.36
C ARG A 178 -8.06 12.06 9.80
N ASN A 179 -7.58 13.17 10.35
CA ASN A 179 -7.07 13.21 11.71
C ASN A 179 -8.17 13.03 12.76
N LEU A 180 -9.36 13.57 12.52
CA LEU A 180 -10.54 13.32 13.34
C LEU A 180 -10.96 11.84 13.29
N MET A 181 -10.91 11.20 12.11
CA MET A 181 -11.17 9.75 11.98
C MET A 181 -10.14 8.90 12.72
N ALA A 182 -8.85 9.26 12.68
CA ALA A 182 -7.80 8.53 13.36
C ALA A 182 -7.86 8.62 14.90
N THR A 183 -8.55 9.62 15.44
CA THR A 183 -8.70 9.83 16.90
C THR A 183 -10.06 9.41 17.44
N SER A 184 -11.03 9.19 16.56
CA SER A 184 -12.34 8.66 16.91
C SER A 184 -12.26 7.15 17.06
N ALA A 185 -12.83 6.60 18.14
CA ALA A 185 -12.88 5.17 18.38
C ALA A 185 -13.87 4.50 17.41
N PHE A 186 -13.41 4.21 16.20
CA PHE A 186 -14.10 3.38 15.20
C PHE A 186 -13.45 2.00 15.10
#